data_AF-A0A0A8K6X2-F1
#
_entry.id   AF-A0A0A8K6X2-F1
#
_cell.length_a   1.000
_cell.length_b   1.000
_cell.length_c   1.000
_cell.angle_alpha   90.00
_cell.angle_beta   90.00
_cell.angle_gamma   90.00
#
_symmetry.space_group_name_H-M   'P 1'
#
loop_
_entity.id
_entity.type
_entity.pdbx_description
1 polymer ?
#
loop_
_entity_poly.entity_id
_entity_poly.type
_entity_poly.pdbx_seq_one_letter_code
_entity_poly.pdbx_strand_id
1 'polypeptide(L)'
;MKPVLDHTKLQGLKEILGEQKCNAALERFQEELRTCLAAIEGGGAERAESAHRLAGVAGLLGFDDLEEHSRRFLDAVTQEQDDVPALAENLVEAAHRAEAELSAAV
;
A
#
# COMPACT_ATOMS: atom_id res chain seq x y z
N MET A 1 7.78 4.23 16.90
CA MET A 1 7.08 4.32 15.60
C MET A 1 7.81 3.39 14.65
N LYS A 2 7.09 2.50 13.95
CA LYS A 2 7.71 1.74 12.85
C LYS A 2 8.03 2.72 11.70
N PRO A 3 9.13 2.53 10.96
CA PRO A 3 9.36 3.30 9.74
C PRO A 3 8.27 3.00 8.71
N VAL A 4 7.94 3.99 7.87
CA VAL A 4 6.94 3.83 6.80
C VAL A 4 7.42 2.81 5.76
N LEU A 5 8.72 2.82 5.47
CA LEU A 5 9.39 1.92 4.55
C LEU A 5 10.51 1.16 5.26
N ASP A 6 10.51 -0.17 5.13
CA ASP A 6 11.65 -1.00 5.49
C ASP A 6 12.74 -0.91 4.39
N HIS A 7 13.68 0.02 4.59
CA HIS A 7 14.81 0.21 3.68
C HIS A 7 15.72 -1.02 3.59
N THR A 8 15.75 -1.89 4.60
CA THR A 8 16.58 -3.11 4.58
C THR A 8 15.97 -4.12 3.61
N LYS A 9 14.64 -4.29 3.68
CA LYS A 9 13.89 -5.14 2.77
C LYS A 9 13.94 -4.61 1.33
N LEU A 10 13.78 -3.30 1.13
CA LEU A 10 13.92 -2.68 -0.18
C LEU A 10 15.34 -2.84 -0.75
N GLN A 11 16.37 -2.65 0.08
CA GLN A 11 17.76 -2.84 -0.34
C GLN A 11 18.04 -4.29 -0.75
N GLY A 12 17.57 -5.28 0.04
CA GLY A 12 17.67 -6.68 -0.34
C GLY A 12 16.95 -6.99 -1.66
N LEU A 13 15.78 -6.36 -1.90
CA LEU A 13 15.06 -6.50 -3.16
C LEU A 13 15.83 -5.89 -4.34
N LYS A 14 16.49 -4.74 -4.15
CA LYS A 14 17.38 -4.10 -5.14
C LYS A 14 18.56 -4.99 -5.49
N GLU A 15 19.13 -5.68 -4.52
CA GLU A 15 20.25 -6.62 -4.73
C GLU A 15 19.82 -7.87 -5.51
N ILE A 16 18.58 -8.35 -5.33
CA ILE A 16 18.06 -9.54 -6.01
C ILE A 16 17.58 -9.23 -7.43
N LEU A 17 16.75 -8.20 -7.60
CA LEU A 17 16.10 -7.87 -8.88
C LEU A 17 16.92 -6.92 -9.74
N GLY A 18 17.87 -6.20 -9.14
CA GLY A 18 18.58 -5.07 -9.72
C GLY A 18 17.86 -3.75 -9.45
N GLU A 19 18.66 -2.71 -9.18
CA GLU A 19 18.18 -1.38 -8.81
C GLU A 19 17.19 -0.79 -9.82
N GLN A 20 17.47 -0.88 -11.12
CA GLN A 20 16.57 -0.35 -12.16
C GLN A 20 15.18 -0.97 -12.13
N LYS A 21 15.07 -2.29 -11.90
CA LYS A 21 13.77 -2.97 -11.84
C LYS A 21 13.03 -2.60 -10.56
N CYS A 22 13.73 -2.45 -9.45
CA CYS A 22 13.16 -1.98 -8.20
C CYS A 22 12.62 -0.54 -8.33
N ASN A 23 13.40 0.37 -8.92
CA ASN A 23 12.95 1.75 -9.10
C ASN A 23 11.73 1.82 -10.02
N ALA A 24 11.71 1.06 -11.13
CA ALA A 24 10.54 0.95 -11.98
C ALA A 24 9.32 0.33 -11.25
N ALA A 25 9.54 -0.57 -10.30
CA ALA A 25 8.46 -1.10 -9.46
C ALA A 25 7.93 -0.07 -8.47
N LEU A 26 8.79 0.78 -7.89
CA LEU A 26 8.39 1.88 -7.01
C LEU A 26 7.57 2.95 -7.74
N GLU A 27 7.99 3.34 -8.95
CA GLU A 27 7.25 4.29 -9.79
C GLU A 27 5.86 3.75 -10.14
N ARG A 28 5.77 2.49 -10.58
CA ARG A 28 4.49 1.83 -10.88
C ARG A 28 3.62 1.69 -9.64
N PHE A 29 4.23 1.37 -8.50
CA PHE A 29 3.51 1.29 -7.24
C PHE A 29 2.92 2.63 -6.83
N GLN A 30 3.60 3.74 -7.08
CA GLN A 30 3.04 5.08 -6.82
C GLN A 30 1.78 5.36 -7.65
N GLU A 31 1.76 4.97 -8.93
CA GLU A 31 0.58 5.09 -9.79
C GLU A 31 -0.57 4.18 -9.32
N GLU A 32 -0.24 2.94 -8.96
CA GLU A 32 -1.19 1.95 -8.46
C GLU A 32 -1.79 2.37 -7.11
N LEU A 33 -0.98 2.97 -6.23
CA LEU A 33 -1.40 3.51 -4.94
C LEU A 33 -2.51 4.54 -5.09
N ARG A 34 -2.32 5.51 -5.99
CA ARG A 34 -3.32 6.56 -6.28
C ARG A 34 -4.61 5.97 -6.84
N THR A 35 -4.49 5.01 -7.76
CA THR A 35 -5.65 4.35 -8.39
C THR A 35 -6.46 3.59 -7.34
N CYS A 36 -5.80 2.83 -6.49
CA CYS A 36 -6.45 2.05 -5.44
C CYS A 36 -7.09 2.97 -4.37
N LEU A 37 -6.43 4.07 -3.99
CA LEU A 37 -6.99 5.04 -3.06
C LEU A 37 -8.31 5.64 -3.56
N ALA A 38 -8.34 6.07 -4.82
CA ALA A 38 -9.56 6.61 -5.41
C ALA A 38 -10.73 5.61 -5.38
N ALA A 39 -10.47 4.32 -5.59
CA ALA A 39 -11.48 3.27 -5.50
C ALA A 39 -11.98 3.03 -4.07
N ILE A 40 -11.08 3.09 -3.08
CA ILE A 40 -11.40 2.93 -1.65
C ILE A 40 -12.23 4.10 -1.15
N GLU A 41 -11.80 5.33 -1.43
CA GLU A 41 -12.52 6.56 -1.05
C GLU A 41 -13.87 6.69 -1.76
N GLY A 42 -13.95 6.21 -3.01
CA GLY A 42 -15.20 6.18 -3.78
C GLY A 42 -16.23 5.16 -3.28
N GLY A 43 -15.86 4.27 -2.35
CA GLY A 43 -16.76 3.26 -1.78
C GLY A 43 -17.29 2.23 -2.79
N GLY A 44 -16.63 2.10 -3.94
CA GLY A 44 -17.06 1.23 -5.04
C GLY A 44 -16.85 -0.26 -4.76
N ALA A 45 -17.41 -1.12 -5.63
CA ALA A 45 -17.27 -2.58 -5.52
C ALA A 45 -15.81 -3.06 -5.63
N GLU A 46 -14.94 -2.27 -6.26
CA GLU A 46 -13.53 -2.58 -6.50
C GLU A 46 -12.62 -2.37 -5.26
N ARG A 47 -13.16 -1.86 -4.15
CA ARG A 47 -12.39 -1.53 -2.95
C ARG A 47 -11.68 -2.76 -2.34
N ALA A 48 -12.31 -3.94 -2.39
CA ALA A 48 -11.70 -5.19 -1.91
C ALA A 48 -10.51 -5.58 -2.78
N GLU A 49 -10.69 -5.59 -4.11
CA GLU A 49 -9.62 -5.93 -5.06
C GLU A 49 -8.44 -4.94 -4.95
N SER A 50 -8.75 -3.65 -4.81
CA SER A 50 -7.76 -2.58 -4.64
C SER A 50 -6.96 -2.76 -3.35
N ALA A 51 -7.61 -3.07 -2.24
CA ALA A 51 -6.93 -3.37 -0.98
C ALA A 51 -6.08 -4.65 -1.03
N HIS A 52 -6.55 -5.68 -1.72
CA HIS A 52 -5.77 -6.90 -1.91
C HIS A 52 -4.49 -6.65 -2.70
N ARG A 53 -4.56 -5.89 -3.81
CA ARG A 53 -3.40 -5.48 -4.59
C ARG A 53 -2.42 -4.66 -3.76
N LEU A 54 -2.92 -3.64 -3.06
CA LEU A 54 -2.10 -2.80 -2.18
C LEU A 54 -1.36 -3.64 -1.13
N ALA A 55 -2.04 -4.57 -0.47
CA ALA A 55 -1.42 -5.44 0.53
C ALA A 55 -0.23 -6.23 -0.06
N GLY A 56 -0.41 -6.80 -1.26
CA GLY A 56 0.62 -7.59 -1.92
C GLY A 56 1.85 -6.76 -2.30
N VAL A 57 1.65 -5.63 -2.97
CA VAL A 57 2.76 -4.80 -3.47
C VAL A 57 3.44 -4.04 -2.32
N ALA A 58 2.69 -3.52 -1.36
CA ALA A 58 3.23 -2.88 -0.15
C ALA A 58 4.12 -3.86 0.63
N GLY A 59 3.63 -5.08 0.84
CA GLY A 59 4.39 -6.12 1.52
C GLY A 59 5.63 -6.57 0.77
N LEU A 60 5.64 -6.55 -0.57
CA LEU A 60 6.84 -6.84 -1.36
C LEU A 60 7.92 -5.75 -1.20
N LEU A 61 7.52 -4.49 -1.25
CA LEU A 61 8.42 -3.34 -1.26
C LEU A 61 8.89 -2.91 0.13
N GLY A 62 8.23 -3.40 1.20
CA GLY A 62 8.58 -3.08 2.59
C GLY A 62 7.74 -1.97 3.23
N PHE A 63 6.58 -1.65 2.66
CA PHE A 63 5.60 -0.75 3.27
C PHE A 63 4.70 -1.52 4.24
N ASP A 64 5.28 -2.05 5.31
CA ASP A 64 4.60 -2.99 6.21
C ASP A 64 3.34 -2.38 6.88
N ASP A 65 3.35 -1.07 7.17
CA ASP A 65 2.20 -0.34 7.74
C ASP A 65 1.03 -0.29 6.75
N LEU A 66 1.32 0.03 5.48
CA LEU A 66 0.33 0.03 4.41
C LEU A 66 -0.19 -1.38 4.12
N GLU A 67 0.68 -2.38 4.16
CA GLU A 67 0.28 -3.79 4.04
C GLU A 67 -0.72 -4.18 5.14
N GLU A 68 -0.40 -3.86 6.40
CA GLU A 68 -1.25 -4.17 7.55
C GLU A 68 -2.64 -3.54 7.42
N HIS A 69 -2.69 -2.23 7.14
CA HIS A 69 -3.96 -1.52 6.97
C HIS A 69 -4.76 -2.03 5.76
N SER A 70 -4.09 -2.37 4.66
CA SER A 70 -4.73 -2.92 3.46
C SER A 70 -5.39 -4.27 3.73
N ARG A 71 -4.71 -5.16 4.47
CA ARG A 71 -5.25 -6.48 4.86
C ARG A 71 -6.45 -6.34 5.79
N ARG A 72 -6.35 -5.48 6.81
CA ARG A 72 -7.46 -5.24 7.75
C ARG A 72 -8.70 -4.69 7.05
N PHE A 73 -8.52 -3.74 6.15
CA PHE A 73 -9.63 -3.20 5.36
C PHE A 73 -10.23 -4.26 4.42
N LEU A 74 -9.39 -5.05 3.73
CA LEU A 74 -9.85 -6.15 2.89
C LEU A 74 -10.72 -7.14 3.68
N ASP A 75 -10.27 -7.54 4.87
CA ASP A 75 -10.99 -8.46 5.74
C ASP A 75 -12.35 -7.88 6.14
N ALA A 76 -12.40 -6.62 6.56
CA ALA A 76 -13.64 -5.95 6.95
C ALA A 76 -14.63 -5.79 5.79
N VAL A 77 -14.15 -5.43 4.60
CA VAL A 77 -15.00 -5.35 3.39
C VAL A 77 -15.54 -6.71 3.00
N THR A 78 -14.72 -7.76 3.08
CA THR A 78 -15.10 -9.12 2.69
C THR A 78 -16.08 -9.76 3.68
N GLN A 79 -15.99 -9.39 4.96
CA GLN A 79 -16.86 -9.88 6.02
C GLN A 79 -18.06 -8.97 6.32
N GLU A 80 -18.24 -7.88 5.55
CA GLU A 80 -19.31 -6.89 5.74
C GLU A 80 -19.36 -6.34 7.18
N GLN A 81 -18.20 -6.04 7.77
CA GLN A 81 -18.11 -5.48 9.12
C GLN A 81 -18.55 -4.00 9.16
N ASP A 82 -19.08 -3.56 10.31
CA ASP A 82 -19.56 -2.18 10.50
C ASP A 82 -18.43 -1.14 10.54
N ASP A 83 -17.17 -1.56 10.71
CA ASP A 83 -16.01 -0.68 10.90
C ASP A 83 -15.29 -0.30 9.60
N VAL A 84 -15.80 -0.73 8.44
CA VAL A 84 -15.23 -0.44 7.11
C VAL A 84 -14.91 1.05 6.89
N PRO A 85 -15.75 2.04 7.27
CA PRO A 85 -15.41 3.45 7.10
C PRO A 85 -14.17 3.88 7.90
N ALA A 86 -14.07 3.45 9.17
CA ALA A 86 -12.92 3.77 10.00
C ALA A 86 -11.64 3.09 9.49
N LEU A 87 -11.76 1.85 8.99
CA LEU A 87 -10.62 1.16 8.39
C LEU A 87 -10.20 1.78 7.05
N ALA A 88 -11.14 2.32 6.28
CA ALA A 88 -10.83 3.08 5.05
C ALA A 88 -10.00 4.32 5.38
N GLU A 89 -10.41 5.11 6.38
CA GLU A 89 -9.68 6.30 6.82
C GLU A 89 -8.24 5.94 7.24
N ASN A 90 -8.08 4.91 8.08
CA ASN A 90 -6.76 4.44 8.50
C ASN A 90 -5.87 4.00 7.32
N LEU A 91 -6.47 3.31 6.33
CA LEU A 91 -5.77 2.89 5.12
C LEU A 91 -5.35 4.10 4.26
N VAL A 92 -6.24 5.08 4.09
CA VAL A 92 -5.93 6.32 3.36
C VAL A 92 -4.78 7.07 4.02
N GLU A 93 -4.77 7.18 5.35
CA GLU A 93 -3.66 7.80 6.07
C GLU A 93 -2.33 7.05 5.87
N ALA A 94 -2.35 5.72 5.92
CA ALA A 94 -1.16 4.91 5.66
C ALA A 94 -0.64 5.07 4.23
N ALA A 95 -1.55 5.17 3.26
CA ALA A 95 -1.21 5.37 1.86
C ALA A 95 -0.62 6.77 1.62
N HIS A 96 -1.15 7.83 2.24
CA HIS A 96 -0.54 9.16 2.17
C HIS A 96 0.87 9.20 2.77
N ARG A 97 1.12 8.46 3.87
CA ARG A 97 2.49 8.31 4.42
C ARG A 97 3.41 7.61 3.42
N ALA A 98 2.95 6.52 2.80
CA ALA A 98 3.73 5.79 1.78
C ALA A 98 4.03 6.66 0.55
N GLU A 99 3.06 7.45 0.07
CA GLU A 99 3.27 8.38 -1.05
C GLU A 99 4.28 9.48 -0.72
N ALA A 100 4.24 10.02 0.50
CA ALA A 100 5.23 11.01 0.97
C ALA A 100 6.64 10.41 1.02
N GLU A 101 6.78 9.17 1.51
CA GLU A 101 8.06 8.45 1.55
C GLU A 101 8.61 8.17 0.14
N LEU A 102 7.75 7.71 -0.79
CA LEU A 102 8.11 7.50 -2.19
C LEU A 102 8.57 8.81 -2.85
N SER A 103 7.88 9.92 -2.60
CA SER A 103 8.24 11.23 -3.15
C SER A 103 9.54 11.80 -2.60
N ALA A 104 10.01 11.31 -1.44
CA ALA A 104 11.30 11.68 -0.85
C ALA A 104 12.44 10.75 -1.30
N ALA A 105 12.12 9.55 -1.81
CA ALA A 105 13.07 8.51 -2.21
C ALA A 105 13.42 8.52 -3.71
N VAL A 106 12.65 9.23 -4.53
CA VAL A 106 12.84 9.45 -5.98
C VAL A 106 13.43 10.84 -6.22
#